data_AF-H0EHW1-F1
#
_entry.id   AF-H0EHW1-F1
#
_cell.length_a   1.000
_cell.length_b   1.000
_cell.length_c   1.000
_cell.angle_alpha   90.00
_cell.angle_beta   90.00
_cell.angle_gamma   90.00
#
_symmetry.space_group_name_H-M   'P 1'
#
loop_
_entity.id
_entity.type
_entity.pdbx_description
1 polymer ?
#
loop_
_entity_poly.entity_id
_entity_poly.type
_entity_poly.pdbx_seq_one_letter_code
_entity_poly.pdbx_strand_id
1 'polypeptide(L)'
;MITLGAVETLEADEGTEDGAVQVNNVVNSFRLSQTSFDKKTYLSHLKGYMKKVKEALKEKGADESVITQFEKGAQAYAKKIVTNFKDYDFYVGESMDPDGMVVLMNYREDGTTPFVTVWKHGLTEMKV
;
A
#
# COMPACT_ATOMS: atom_id res chain seq x y z
N MET A 1 -27.47 -8.17 41.06
CA MET A 1 -26.51 -7.84 42.13
C MET A 1 -25.15 -7.70 41.50
N ILE A 2 -24.46 -6.59 41.81
CA ILE A 2 -23.12 -6.20 41.38
C ILE A 2 -22.13 -6.66 42.46
N THR A 3 -20.94 -7.14 42.06
CA THR A 3 -19.66 -7.05 42.79
C THR A 3 -18.55 -7.33 41.77
N LEU A 4 -17.83 -6.35 41.21
CA LEU A 4 -16.69 -5.57 41.72
C LEU A 4 -15.47 -6.41 42.19
N GLY A 5 -14.41 -6.42 41.36
CA GLY A 5 -13.06 -5.96 41.73
C GLY A 5 -12.09 -6.88 42.49
N ALA A 6 -11.02 -7.30 41.80
CA ALA A 6 -9.62 -7.44 42.25
C ALA A 6 -8.79 -7.60 40.95
N VAL A 7 -7.94 -6.71 40.45
CA VAL A 7 -6.81 -5.91 41.00
C VAL A 7 -5.82 -6.76 41.78
N GLU A 8 -4.71 -7.11 41.12
CA GLU A 8 -3.37 -7.45 41.63
C GLU A 8 -2.55 -7.89 40.39
N THR A 9 -1.41 -7.31 39.99
CA THR A 9 -0.46 -6.38 40.60
C THR A 9 0.26 -5.62 39.48
N LEU A 10 0.23 -4.28 39.55
CA LEU A 10 1.20 -3.41 38.88
C LEU A 10 2.51 -3.49 39.68
N GLU A 11 3.58 -3.98 39.05
CA GLU A 11 4.92 -3.51 39.39
C GLU A 11 5.34 -2.55 38.28
N ALA A 12 5.60 -1.32 38.72
CA ALA A 12 6.15 -0.26 37.93
C ALA A 12 7.55 -0.64 37.47
N ASP A 13 7.78 -0.61 36.16
CA ASP A 13 9.08 -0.22 35.64
C ASP A 13 8.86 1.10 34.89
N GLU A 14 9.38 2.15 35.51
CA GLU A 14 9.39 3.52 35.02
C GLU A 14 10.24 3.59 33.75
N GLY A 15 9.56 3.61 32.61
CA GLY A 15 10.15 3.93 31.32
C GLY A 15 9.12 4.60 30.45
N THR A 16 8.76 5.85 30.76
CA THR A 16 8.07 6.72 29.80
C THR A 16 9.05 7.06 28.66
N GLU A 17 9.28 6.09 27.78
CA GLU A 17 9.56 6.45 26.39
C GLU A 17 8.23 6.95 25.85
N ASP A 18 8.09 8.28 25.83
CA ASP A 18 7.16 9.00 24.97
C ASP A 18 7.46 8.52 23.54
N GLY A 19 6.88 7.37 23.20
CA GLY A 19 7.03 6.73 21.92
C GLY A 19 6.24 7.57 20.96
N ALA A 20 6.84 8.67 20.51
CA ALA A 20 6.35 9.50 19.45
C ALA A 20 5.99 8.55 18.31
N VAL A 21 4.70 8.24 18.18
CA VAL A 21 4.20 7.39 17.12
C VAL A 21 4.61 8.15 15.87
N GLN A 22 5.61 7.65 15.15
CA GLN A 22 5.98 8.16 13.86
C GLN A 22 4.84 7.78 12.92
N VAL A 23 3.75 8.56 13.01
CA VAL A 23 2.59 8.42 12.17
C VAL A 23 3.09 8.77 10.78
N ASN A 24 3.26 7.74 9.94
CA ASN A 24 3.64 7.97 8.57
C ASN A 24 2.55 8.85 7.94
N ASN A 25 2.90 10.12 7.71
CA ASN A 25 1.94 11.11 7.24
C ASN A 25 1.27 10.68 5.94
N VAL A 26 1.94 9.90 5.09
CA VAL A 26 1.35 9.35 3.86
C VAL A 26 0.26 8.33 4.19
N VAL A 27 0.54 7.37 5.07
CA VAL A 27 -0.42 6.33 5.46
C VAL A 27 -1.64 6.95 6.14
N ASN A 28 -1.43 7.88 7.07
CA ASN A 28 -2.52 8.50 7.83
C ASN A 28 -3.36 9.46 6.96
N SER A 29 -2.73 10.30 6.14
CA SER A 29 -3.45 11.27 5.31
C SER A 29 -4.33 10.60 4.25
N PHE A 30 -3.88 9.47 3.71
CA PHE A 30 -4.64 8.69 2.71
C PHE A 30 -5.46 7.55 3.32
N ARG A 31 -5.51 7.44 4.66
CA ARG A 31 -6.21 6.39 5.41
C ARG A 31 -5.92 4.99 4.88
N LEU A 32 -4.64 4.74 4.65
CA LEU A 32 -4.17 3.46 4.14
C LEU A 32 -4.10 2.44 5.28
N SER A 33 -4.58 1.23 5.02
CA SER A 33 -4.45 0.09 5.93
C SER A 33 -3.31 -0.80 5.48
N GLN A 34 -2.40 -1.13 6.38
CA GLN A 34 -1.30 -2.06 6.09
C GLN A 34 -1.88 -3.46 5.84
N THR A 35 -1.31 -4.17 4.87
CA THR A 35 -1.64 -5.55 4.55
C THR A 35 -0.36 -6.34 4.29
N SER A 36 -0.50 -7.67 4.26
CA SER A 36 0.62 -8.58 4.03
C SER A 36 0.32 -9.46 2.83
N PHE A 37 1.31 -9.62 1.96
CA PHE A 37 1.27 -10.56 0.86
C PHE A 37 2.47 -11.49 0.90
N ASP A 38 2.30 -12.70 0.37
CA ASP A 38 3.43 -13.46 -0.15
C ASP A 38 3.64 -13.13 -1.63
N LYS A 39 4.81 -13.47 -2.18
CA LYS A 39 5.16 -13.17 -3.57
C LYS A 39 4.13 -13.69 -4.58
N LYS A 40 3.54 -14.87 -4.33
CA LYS A 40 2.61 -15.50 -5.27
C LYS A 40 1.25 -14.83 -5.21
N THR A 41 0.72 -14.57 -4.02
CA THR A 41 -0.55 -13.86 -3.86
C THR A 41 -0.48 -12.43 -4.37
N TYR A 42 0.62 -11.71 -4.11
CA TYR A 42 0.84 -10.37 -4.67
C TYR A 42 0.87 -10.37 -6.19
N LEU A 43 1.59 -11.31 -6.83
CA LEU A 43 1.65 -11.40 -8.29
C LEU A 43 0.29 -11.71 -8.91
N SER A 44 -0.51 -12.56 -8.25
CA SER A 44 -1.87 -12.85 -8.70
C SER A 44 -2.76 -11.60 -8.61
N HIS A 45 -2.72 -10.89 -7.48
CA HIS A 45 -3.44 -9.65 -7.26
C HIS A 45 -3.03 -8.59 -8.30
N LEU A 46 -1.72 -8.35 -8.46
CA LEU A 46 -1.18 -7.38 -9.40
C LEU A 46 -1.65 -7.67 -10.83
N LYS A 47 -1.67 -8.94 -11.25
CA LYS A 47 -2.16 -9.33 -12.58
C LYS A 47 -3.65 -9.01 -12.76
N GLY A 48 -4.47 -9.23 -11.73
CA GLY A 48 -5.89 -8.85 -11.73
C GLY A 48 -6.07 -7.34 -11.86
N TYR A 49 -5.39 -6.59 -11.00
CA TYR A 49 -5.38 -5.13 -11.01
C TYR A 49 -4.96 -4.54 -12.37
N MET A 50 -3.89 -5.06 -12.99
CA MET A 50 -3.43 -4.60 -14.31
C MET A 50 -4.46 -4.80 -15.42
N LYS A 51 -5.27 -5.87 -15.35
CA LYS A 51 -6.36 -6.08 -16.30
C LYS A 51 -7.46 -5.03 -16.13
N LYS A 52 -7.88 -4.75 -14.89
CA LYS A 52 -8.86 -3.69 -14.58
C LYS A 52 -8.39 -2.32 -15.09
N VAL A 53 -7.12 -1.98 -14.89
CA VAL A 53 -6.56 -0.72 -15.41
C VAL A 53 -6.57 -0.69 -16.93
N LYS A 54 -6.22 -1.80 -17.60
CA LYS A 54 -6.27 -1.90 -19.06
C LYS A 54 -7.70 -1.73 -19.59
N GLU A 55 -8.69 -2.36 -18.96
CA GLU A 55 -10.11 -2.22 -19.30
C GLU A 55 -10.57 -0.76 -19.11
N ALA A 56 -10.26 -0.15 -17.97
CA ALA A 56 -10.58 1.25 -17.71
C ALA A 56 -9.90 2.23 -18.72
N LEU A 57 -8.67 1.94 -19.17
CA LEU A 57 -8.01 2.72 -20.23
C LEU A 57 -8.76 2.59 -21.56
N LYS A 58 -9.20 1.38 -21.93
CA LYS A 58 -9.99 1.16 -23.15
C LYS A 58 -11.34 1.87 -23.10
N GLU A 59 -12.04 1.79 -21.97
CA GLU A 59 -13.33 2.47 -21.75
C GLU A 59 -13.20 3.99 -21.85
N LYS A 60 -12.07 4.54 -21.41
CA LYS A 60 -11.73 5.97 -21.56
C LYS A 60 -11.30 6.37 -22.97
N GLY A 61 -11.27 5.43 -23.91
CA GLY A 61 -10.83 5.68 -25.29
C GLY A 61 -9.34 5.96 -25.41
N ALA A 62 -8.51 5.45 -24.49
CA ALA A 62 -7.07 5.60 -24.59
C ALA A 62 -6.53 4.90 -25.85
N ASP A 63 -5.58 5.56 -26.51
CA ASP A 63 -4.93 5.05 -27.71
C ASP A 63 -4.21 3.72 -27.42
N GLU A 64 -4.15 2.83 -28.42
CA GLU A 64 -3.48 1.53 -28.28
C GLU A 64 -1.99 1.67 -27.90
N SER A 65 -1.35 2.76 -28.33
CA SER A 65 0.03 3.07 -27.95
C SER A 65 0.18 3.30 -26.44
N VAL A 66 -0.79 3.93 -25.78
CA VAL A 66 -0.80 4.17 -24.33
C VAL A 66 -1.00 2.86 -23.58
N ILE A 67 -1.95 2.03 -24.04
CA ILE A 67 -2.20 0.71 -23.46
C ILE A 67 -0.95 -0.17 -23.55
N THR A 68 -0.28 -0.17 -24.70
CA THR A 68 0.95 -0.95 -24.92
C THR A 68 2.09 -0.46 -24.03
N GLN A 69 2.24 0.85 -23.87
CA GLN A 69 3.24 1.44 -22.96
C GLN A 69 2.97 1.05 -21.50
N PHE A 70 1.70 1.09 -21.08
CA PHE A 70 1.29 0.65 -19.75
C PHE A 70 1.64 -0.82 -19.52
N GLU A 71 1.29 -1.73 -20.44
CA GLU A 71 1.58 -3.16 -20.27
C GLU A 71 3.08 -3.46 -20.16
N LYS A 72 3.89 -2.86 -21.03
CA LYS A 72 5.35 -3.02 -21.00
C LYS A 72 5.96 -2.45 -19.71
N GLY A 73 5.55 -1.24 -19.33
CA GLY A 73 6.02 -0.58 -18.11
C GLY A 73 5.62 -1.35 -16.84
N ALA A 74 4.36 -1.79 -16.77
CA ALA A 74 3.85 -2.60 -15.68
C ALA A 74 4.60 -3.92 -15.55
N GLN A 75 4.87 -4.62 -16.66
CA GLN A 75 5.63 -5.87 -16.62
C GLN A 75 7.07 -5.67 -16.15
N ALA A 76 7.73 -4.59 -16.60
CA ALA A 76 9.09 -4.25 -16.16
C ALA A 76 9.13 -3.93 -14.66
N TYR A 77 8.19 -3.12 -14.19
CA TYR A 77 8.14 -2.72 -12.79
C TYR A 77 7.69 -3.87 -11.86
N ALA A 78 6.78 -4.74 -12.31
CA ALA A 78 6.41 -5.95 -11.58
C ALA A 78 7.63 -6.84 -11.28
N LYS A 79 8.56 -6.98 -12.24
CA LYS A 79 9.83 -7.71 -12.00
C LYS A 79 10.66 -7.05 -10.90
N LYS A 80 10.78 -5.71 -10.93
CA LYS A 80 11.49 -4.95 -9.88
C LYS A 80 10.88 -5.18 -8.50
N ILE A 81 9.55 -5.23 -8.41
CA ILE A 81 8.85 -5.48 -7.15
C ILE A 81 9.15 -6.89 -6.63
N VAL A 82 9.09 -7.92 -7.49
CA VAL A 82 9.37 -9.31 -7.08
C VAL A 82 10.81 -9.51 -6.59
N THR A 83 11.77 -8.85 -7.24
CA THR A 83 13.18 -8.89 -6.84
C THR A 83 13.38 -8.28 -5.45
N ASN A 84 12.76 -7.13 -5.18
CA ASN A 84 12.91 -6.36 -3.95
C ASN A 84 11.70 -6.53 -3.00
N PHE A 85 10.99 -7.66 -3.10
CA PHE A 85 9.67 -7.84 -2.47
C PHE A 85 9.68 -7.62 -0.95
N LYS A 86 10.78 -8.01 -0.31
CA LYS A 86 10.96 -7.90 1.14
C LYS A 86 11.18 -6.47 1.62
N ASP A 87 11.52 -5.57 0.70
CA ASP A 87 11.82 -4.17 1.00
C ASP A 87 10.55 -3.30 0.91
N TYR A 88 9.42 -3.90 0.49
CA TYR A 88 8.16 -3.19 0.39
C TYR A 88 7.23 -3.53 1.54
N ASP A 89 6.66 -2.49 2.12
CA ASP A 89 5.43 -2.59 2.90
C ASP A 89 4.22 -2.39 1.97
N PHE A 90 3.19 -3.22 2.15
CA PHE A 90 2.00 -3.21 1.31
C PHE A 90 0.84 -2.53 2.04
N TYR A 91 0.14 -1.67 1.32
CA TYR A 91 -0.99 -0.91 1.86
C TYR A 91 -2.18 -0.94 0.89
N VAL A 92 -3.39 -0.93 1.44
CA VAL A 92 -4.65 -0.83 0.69
C VAL A 92 -5.46 0.37 1.18
N GLY A 93 -6.34 0.89 0.32
CA GLY A 93 -7.25 1.96 0.72
C GLY A 93 -8.35 1.50 1.68
N GLU A 94 -9.04 2.46 2.29
CA GLU A 94 -10.13 2.25 3.27
C GLU A 94 -11.26 1.34 2.73
N SER A 95 -11.50 1.33 1.41
CA SER A 95 -12.51 0.46 0.78
C SER A 95 -12.17 -1.03 0.87
N MET A 96 -10.91 -1.37 1.14
CA MET A 96 -10.40 -2.75 1.14
C MET A 96 -10.81 -3.55 -0.10
N ASP A 97 -10.94 -2.87 -1.25
CA ASP A 97 -11.29 -3.53 -2.52
C ASP A 97 -10.21 -4.59 -2.83
N PRO A 98 -10.58 -5.89 -2.91
CA PRO A 98 -9.63 -6.97 -3.17
C PRO A 98 -9.01 -6.90 -4.57
N ASP A 99 -9.56 -6.09 -5.46
CA ASP A 99 -8.99 -5.80 -6.78
C ASP A 99 -8.46 -4.37 -6.89
N GLY A 100 -8.42 -3.64 -5.77
CA GLY A 100 -8.01 -2.25 -5.68
C GLY A 100 -6.50 -2.05 -5.87
N MET A 101 -6.07 -0.80 -5.82
CA MET A 101 -4.64 -0.49 -5.89
C MET A 101 -3.96 -0.85 -4.58
N VAL A 102 -2.90 -1.65 -4.66
CA VAL A 102 -1.95 -1.82 -3.55
C VAL A 102 -0.86 -0.76 -3.67
N VAL A 103 -0.75 0.07 -2.64
CA VAL A 103 0.30 1.08 -2.48
C VAL A 103 1.54 0.40 -1.92
N LEU A 104 2.68 0.62 -2.55
CA LEU A 104 3.96 0.05 -2.14
C LEU A 104 4.77 1.12 -1.45
N MET A 105 5.06 0.95 -0.17
CA MET A 105 5.93 1.84 0.57
C MET A 105 7.33 1.23 0.67
N ASN A 106 8.35 2.08 0.54
CA ASN A 106 9.74 1.73 0.79
C ASN A 106 10.45 2.96 1.35
N TYR A 107 11.68 2.80 1.82
CA TYR A 107 12.52 3.86 2.35
C TYR A 107 13.63 4.19 1.34
N ARG A 108 14.04 5.46 1.31
CA ARG A 108 15.21 5.90 0.52
C ARG A 108 16.48 5.21 1.03
N GLU A 109 17.59 5.41 0.33
CA GLU A 109 18.90 4.88 0.74
C GLU A 109 19.35 5.37 2.13
N ASP A 110 18.75 6.46 2.64
CA ASP A 110 18.93 6.97 4.00
C ASP A 110 18.23 6.13 5.09
N GLY A 111 17.44 5.12 4.69
CA GLY A 111 16.69 4.22 5.58
C GLY A 111 15.57 4.86 6.41
N THR A 112 15.31 6.16 6.25
CA THR A 112 14.43 6.92 7.15
C THR A 112 13.38 7.74 6.41
N THR A 113 13.62 8.12 5.17
CA THR A 113 12.67 8.87 4.35
C THR A 113 11.72 7.90 3.63
N PRO A 114 10.44 7.79 4.03
CA PRO A 114 9.49 6.94 3.34
C PRO A 114 9.08 7.54 1.99
N PHE A 115 8.85 6.68 1.00
CA PHE A 115 8.19 7.04 -0.24
C PHE A 115 7.20 5.94 -0.64
N VAL A 116 6.18 6.32 -1.39
CA VAL A 116 5.20 5.38 -1.93
C VAL A 116 5.30 5.31 -3.45
N THR A 117 5.10 4.11 -3.98
CA THR A 117 4.90 3.87 -5.40
C THR A 117 3.43 3.56 -5.64
N VAL A 118 2.83 4.30 -6.56
CA VAL A 118 1.43 4.16 -7.01
C VAL A 118 1.37 4.04 -8.53
N TRP A 119 0.34 3.37 -9.04
CA TRP A 119 0.17 3.18 -10.47
C TRP A 119 -0.55 4.37 -11.09
N LYS A 120 0.18 5.21 -11.82
CA LYS A 120 -0.35 6.43 -12.47
C LYS A 120 -1.65 6.19 -13.25
N HIS A 121 -1.71 5.13 -14.06
CA HIS A 121 -2.88 4.82 -14.90
C HIS A 121 -4.11 4.36 -14.11
N GLY A 122 -3.94 4.04 -12.82
CA GLY A 122 -5.03 3.75 -11.89
C GLY A 122 -5.49 4.97 -11.08
N LEU A 123 -4.94 6.16 -11.35
CA LEU A 123 -5.33 7.41 -10.69
C LEU A 123 -6.02 8.34 -11.69
N THR A 124 -6.94 9.15 -11.18
CA THR A 124 -7.54 10.28 -11.90
C THR A 124 -7.19 11.56 -11.16
N GLU A 125 -6.81 12.61 -11.89
CA GLU A 125 -6.61 13.92 -11.28
C GLU A 125 -7.96 14.55 -10.90
N MET A 126 -8.00 15.22 -9.75
CA MET A 126 -9.08 16.13 -9.37
C MET A 126 -8.41 17.44 -8.96
N LYS A 127 -8.76 18.54 -9.65
CA LYS A 127 -8.35 19.87 -9.24
C LYS A 127 -9.33 20.37 -8.20
N VAL A 128 -8.80 20.80 -7.06
CA VAL A 128 -9.50 21.53 -6.00
C VAL A 128 -9.20 23.01 -6.10
#